data_AF-A0A1Z4LNQ3-F1
#
_entry.id   AF-A0A1Z4LNQ3-F1
#
_cell.length_a   1.000
_cell.length_b   1.000
_cell.length_c   1.000
_cell.angle_alpha   90.00
_cell.angle_beta   90.00
_cell.angle_gamma   90.00
#
_symmetry.space_group_name_H-M   'P 1'
#
loop_
_entity.id
_entity.type
_entity.pdbx_description
1 polymer ?
#
loop_
_entity_poly.entity_id
_entity_poly.type
_entity_poly.pdbx_seq_one_letter_code
_entity_poly.pdbx_strand_id
1 'polypeptide(L)'
;MTIENSLFDKVFRDSDGNIVIAQPPNAPLIVWGIASLLKVFFSSGQVYTGLDLITFGCIFTWGWQELFQGVNYFRRGLGLIVLIGVLGSRIFAQ
;
A
#
# COMPACT_ATOMS: atom_id res chain seq x y z
N MET A 1 38.15 3.25 -2.03
CA MET A 1 37.00 4.15 -1.74
C MET A 1 36.10 4.12 -2.97
N THR A 2 35.37 3.01 -3.17
CA THR A 2 34.46 2.85 -4.31
C THR A 2 33.10 3.39 -3.90
N ILE A 3 32.85 4.65 -4.24
CA ILE A 3 31.52 5.24 -4.16
C ILE A 3 30.72 4.70 -5.35
N GLU A 4 30.22 3.48 -5.24
CA GLU A 4 29.03 3.08 -5.99
C GLU A 4 27.81 3.45 -5.14
N ASN A 5 27.48 4.74 -5.10
CA ASN A 5 26.16 5.19 -4.68
C ASN A 5 25.15 4.82 -5.79
N SER A 6 24.98 3.52 -6.02
CA SER A 6 24.13 3.00 -7.07
C SER A 6 22.68 3.39 -6.78
N LEU A 7 21.96 3.88 -7.79
CA LEU A 7 20.52 4.12 -7.70
C LEU A 7 19.78 2.89 -7.15
N PHE A 8 20.33 1.70 -7.38
CA PHE A 8 19.87 0.44 -6.83
C PHE A 8 19.86 0.39 -5.29
N ASP A 9 20.90 0.92 -4.64
CA ASP A 9 20.98 0.97 -3.19
C ASP A 9 19.96 1.96 -2.61
N LYS A 10 19.71 3.10 -3.25
CA LYS A 10 18.63 4.00 -2.83
C LYS A 10 17.23 3.41 -3.04
N VAL A 11 17.05 2.61 -4.09
CA VAL A 11 15.74 2.03 -4.41
C VAL A 11 15.40 0.89 -3.46
N PHE A 12 16.37 0.05 -3.10
CA PHE A 12 16.11 -1.20 -2.37
C PHE A 12 16.70 -1.27 -0.97
N ARG A 13 17.65 -0.39 -0.59
CA ARG A 13 18.23 -0.38 0.75
C ARG A 13 17.63 0.70 1.65
N ASP A 14 17.52 0.35 2.92
CA ASP A 14 17.25 1.26 4.03
C ASP A 14 18.54 2.03 4.41
N SER A 15 18.39 3.06 5.23
CA SER A 15 19.41 3.88 5.90
C SER A 15 20.50 3.05 6.60
N ASP A 16 20.16 1.83 7.03
CA ASP A 16 21.08 0.87 7.67
C ASP A 16 21.80 -0.05 6.66
N GLY A 17 21.60 0.14 5.35
CA GLY A 17 22.26 -0.63 4.29
C GLY A 17 21.63 -2.01 4.00
N ASN A 18 20.52 -2.34 4.66
CA ASN A 18 19.78 -3.59 4.45
C ASN A 18 18.85 -3.50 3.24
N ILE A 19 18.79 -4.56 2.43
CA ILE A 19 17.82 -4.67 1.33
C ILE A 19 16.44 -4.94 1.94
N VAL A 20 15.57 -3.91 1.96
CA VAL A 20 14.24 -3.98 2.56
C VAL A 20 13.20 -4.04 1.44
N ILE A 21 12.88 -5.27 1.03
CA ILE A 21 11.82 -5.55 0.03
C ILE A 21 10.48 -5.76 0.73
N ALA A 22 10.47 -6.34 1.94
CA ALA A 22 9.25 -6.57 2.71
C ALA A 22 9.47 -6.21 4.19
N GLN A 23 8.65 -5.31 4.70
CA GLN A 23 8.50 -5.07 6.14
C GLN A 23 7.25 -5.79 6.66
N PRO A 24 7.16 -6.06 7.97
CA PRO A 24 5.94 -6.56 8.58
C PRO A 24 4.74 -5.69 8.18
N PRO A 25 3.56 -6.30 7.92
CA PRO A 25 2.43 -5.61 7.33
C PRO A 25 1.93 -4.48 8.23
N ASN A 26 1.77 -3.29 7.64
CA ASN A 26 1.23 -2.14 8.33
C ASN A 26 -0.21 -2.44 8.78
N ALA A 27 -0.65 -1.88 9.92
CA ALA A 27 -2.01 -2.08 10.43
C ALA A 27 -3.13 -1.88 9.39
N PRO A 28 -3.05 -0.90 8.45
CA PRO A 28 -4.05 -0.76 7.40
C PRO A 28 -4.15 -1.98 6.46
N LEU A 29 -3.04 -2.66 6.14
CA LEU A 29 -3.08 -3.87 5.30
C LEU A 29 -3.79 -5.04 5.98
N ILE A 30 -3.59 -5.17 7.30
CA ILE A 30 -4.25 -6.22 8.09
C ILE A 30 -5.76 -5.99 8.08
N VAL A 31 -6.20 -4.76 8.37
CA VAL A 31 -7.62 -4.40 8.35
C VAL A 31 -8.21 -4.55 6.95
N TRP A 32 -7.47 -4.13 5.91
CA TRP A 32 -7.87 -4.35 4.53
C TRP A 32 -8.05 -5.84 4.21
N GLY A 33 -7.13 -6.70 4.64
CA GLY A 33 -7.19 -8.14 4.40
C GLY A 33 -8.43 -8.76 5.07
N ILE A 34 -8.67 -8.42 6.34
CA ILE A 34 -9.85 -8.90 7.09
C ILE A 34 -11.15 -8.39 6.44
N ALA A 35 -11.24 -7.11 6.13
CA ALA A 35 -12.42 -6.53 5.49
C ALA A 35 -12.69 -7.15 4.12
N SER A 36 -11.64 -7.39 3.33
CA SER A 36 -11.76 -8.03 2.01
C SER A 36 -12.23 -9.48 2.10
N LEU A 37 -11.76 -10.23 3.12
CA LEU A 37 -12.27 -11.57 3.40
C LEU A 37 -13.74 -11.55 3.81
N LEU A 38 -14.17 -10.59 4.64
CA LEU A 38 -15.58 -10.44 5.01
C LEU A 38 -16.47 -10.10 3.81
N LYS A 39 -15.99 -9.30 2.85
CA LYS A 39 -16.73 -9.00 1.61
C LYS A 39 -17.07 -10.25 0.78
N VAL A 40 -16.32 -11.35 0.91
CA VAL A 40 -16.63 -12.62 0.22
C VAL A 40 -17.95 -13.21 0.74
N PHE A 41 -18.25 -13.04 2.03
CA PHE A 41 -19.45 -13.56 2.66
C PHE A 41 -20.65 -12.60 2.54
N PHE A 42 -20.40 -11.30 2.52
CA PHE A 42 -21.44 -10.27 2.42
C PHE A 42 -21.42 -9.63 1.03
N SER A 43 -22.01 -10.27 0.02
CA SER A 43 -21.89 -9.83 -1.38
C SER A 43 -22.80 -8.68 -1.81
N SER A 44 -23.75 -8.24 -0.96
CA SER A 44 -24.67 -7.14 -1.29
C SER A 44 -25.22 -6.42 -0.05
N GLY A 45 -25.84 -5.26 -0.26
CA GLY A 45 -26.47 -4.46 0.79
C GLY A 45 -25.53 -3.50 1.54
N GLN A 46 -26.06 -2.84 2.57
CA GLN A 46 -25.35 -1.79 3.32
C GLN A 46 -24.07 -2.28 4.00
N VAL A 47 -24.04 -3.55 4.43
CA VAL A 47 -22.86 -4.17 5.04
C VAL A 47 -21.72 -4.28 4.03
N TYR A 48 -22.00 -4.71 2.80
CA TYR A 48 -20.99 -4.73 1.73
C TYR A 48 -20.46 -3.33 1.44
N THR A 49 -21.34 -2.33 1.37
CA THR A 49 -20.94 -0.92 1.15
C THR A 49 -20.01 -0.42 2.25
N GLY A 50 -20.33 -0.70 3.51
CA GLY A 50 -19.47 -0.34 4.64
C GLY A 50 -18.11 -1.02 4.58
N LEU A 51 -18.08 -2.33 4.31
CA LEU A 51 -16.84 -3.07 4.13
C LEU A 51 -16.02 -2.56 2.94
N ASP A 52 -16.66 -2.23 1.82
CA ASP A 52 -15.99 -1.67 0.64
C ASP A 52 -15.36 -0.30 0.94
N LEU A 53 -16.03 0.53 1.73
CA LEU A 53 -15.49 1.80 2.22
C LEU A 53 -14.27 1.60 3.12
N ILE A 54 -14.32 0.62 4.03
CA ILE A 54 -13.19 0.27 4.90
C ILE A 54 -12.01 -0.25 4.07
N THR A 55 -12.25 -1.20 3.17
CA THR A 55 -11.24 -1.74 2.24
C THR A 55 -10.55 -0.61 1.48
N PHE A 56 -11.32 0.32 0.93
CA PHE A 56 -10.77 1.49 0.23
C PHE A 56 -9.96 2.40 1.15
N GLY A 57 -10.51 2.80 2.30
CA GLY A 57 -9.84 3.69 3.25
C GLY A 57 -8.53 3.11 3.76
N CYS A 58 -8.48 1.80 4.00
CA CYS A 58 -7.28 1.10 4.44
C CYS A 58 -6.19 1.05 3.37
N ILE A 59 -6.52 0.68 2.12
CA ILE A 59 -5.54 0.70 1.02
C ILE A 59 -5.07 2.13 0.72
N PHE A 60 -5.97 3.10 0.76
CA PHE A 60 -5.61 4.51 0.56
C PHE A 60 -4.65 4.98 1.66
N THR A 61 -4.97 4.72 2.93
CA THR A 61 -4.13 5.09 4.07
C THR A 61 -2.77 4.39 3.98
N TRP A 62 -2.75 3.12 3.59
CA TRP A 62 -1.50 2.40 3.37
C TRP A 62 -0.67 3.04 2.26
N GLY A 63 -1.24 3.27 1.08
CA GLY A 63 -0.54 3.88 -0.05
C GLY A 63 -0.01 5.27 0.28
N TRP A 64 -0.76 6.05 1.06
CA TRP A 64 -0.31 7.34 1.61
C TRP A 64 0.88 7.20 2.55
N GLN A 65 0.82 6.28 3.52
CA GLN A 65 1.94 6.00 4.42
C GLN A 65 3.18 5.56 3.65
N GLU A 66 3.03 4.67 2.66
CA GLU A 66 4.15 4.22 1.83
C GLU A 66 4.76 5.37 1.01
N LEU A 67 3.92 6.24 0.43
CA LEU A 67 4.37 7.37 -0.40
C LEU A 67 5.21 8.38 0.41
N PHE A 68 4.76 8.74 1.61
CA PHE A 68 5.39 9.80 2.41
C PHE A 68 6.37 9.28 3.45
N GLN A 69 6.12 8.09 4.01
CA GLN A 69 6.90 7.49 5.10
C GLN A 69 7.65 6.22 4.68
N GLY A 70 7.59 5.82 3.40
CA GLY A 70 8.35 4.68 2.90
C GLY A 70 9.86 4.85 3.09
N VAL A 71 10.50 3.79 3.57
CA VAL A 71 11.95 3.73 3.91
C VAL A 71 12.86 3.80 2.68
N ASN A 72 12.35 3.46 1.50
CA ASN A 72 13.10 3.49 0.23
C ASN A 72 12.22 3.96 -0.93
N TYR A 73 12.85 4.31 -2.07
CA TYR A 73 12.12 4.80 -3.25
C TYR A 73 11.21 3.72 -3.85
N PHE A 74 11.54 2.44 -3.70
CA PHE A 74 10.68 1.35 -4.14
C PHE A 74 9.32 1.39 -3.43
N ARG A 75 9.31 1.47 -2.10
CA ARG A 75 8.07 1.54 -1.30
C ARG A 75 7.28 2.82 -1.56
N ARG A 76 7.96 3.96 -1.69
CA ARG A 76 7.30 5.21 -2.08
C ARG A 76 6.65 5.11 -3.46
N GLY A 77 7.33 4.48 -4.41
CA GLY A 77 6.79 4.17 -5.73
C GLY A 77 5.58 3.25 -5.68
N LEU A 78 5.63 2.17 -4.88
CA LEU A 78 4.48 1.29 -4.64
C LEU A 78 3.30 2.05 -4.05
N GLY A 79 3.55 2.90 -3.05
CA GLY A 79 2.53 3.76 -2.46
C GLY A 79 1.84 4.65 -3.49
N LEU A 80 2.62 5.29 -4.37
CA LEU A 80 2.08 6.11 -5.47
C LEU A 80 1.24 5.29 -6.45
N ILE A 81 1.75 4.15 -6.91
CA ILE A 81 1.04 3.27 -7.85
C ILE A 81 -0.28 2.80 -7.25
N VAL A 82 -0.27 2.39 -5.98
CA VAL A 82 -1.48 1.94 -5.29
C VAL A 82 -2.48 3.08 -5.08
N LEU A 83 -2.02 4.29 -4.74
CA LEU A 83 -2.91 5.46 -4.65
C LEU A 83 -3.56 5.79 -6.00
N ILE A 84 -2.79 5.81 -7.09
CA ILE A 84 -3.33 6.03 -8.44
C ILE A 84 -4.33 4.92 -8.80
N GLY A 85 -3.99 3.66 -8.52
CA GLY A 85 -4.85 2.51 -8.79
C GLY A 85 -6.17 2.57 -8.01
N VAL A 86 -6.12 2.91 -6.72
CA VAL A 86 -7.32 2.97 -5.87
C VAL A 86 -8.20 4.19 -6.18
N LEU A 87 -7.60 5.32 -6.54
CA LEU A 87 -8.36 6.49 -6.99
C LEU A 87 -8.95 6.25 -8.38
N GLY A 88 -8.16 5.67 -9.29
CA GLY A 88 -8.59 5.28 -10.62
C GLY A 88 -9.75 4.28 -10.55
N SER A 89 -9.71 3.29 -9.66
CA SER A 89 -10.83 2.36 -9.51
C SER A 89 -12.12 3.06 -9.05
N ARG A 90 -12.05 4.14 -8.28
CA ARG A 90 -13.25 4.93 -7.92
C ARG A 90 -13.78 5.80 -9.05
N ILE A 91 -12.91 6.27 -9.93
CA ILE A 91 -13.28 7.14 -11.05
C ILE A 91 -13.78 6.32 -12.25
N PHE A 92 -13.10 5.21 -12.57
CA PHE A 92 -13.35 4.43 -13.79
C PHE A 92 -14.22 3.18 -13.58
N ALA A 93 -14.45 2.73 -12.34
CA ALA A 93 -15.37 1.62 -12.06
C ALA A 93 -16.82 2.08 -11.80
N GLN A 94 -17.18 3.29 -12.24
CA GLN A 94 -18.56 3.76 -12.34
C GLN A 94 -19.24 3.19 -13.57
#